data_AF-A0A644YZT7-F1
#
_entry.id   AF-A0A644YZT7-F1
#
_cell.length_a   1.000
_cell.length_b   1.000
_cell.length_c   1.000
_cell.angle_alpha   90.00
_cell.angle_beta   90.00
_cell.angle_gamma   90.00
#
_symmetry.space_group_name_H-M   'P 1'
#
loop_
_entity.id
_entity.type
_entity.pdbx_description
1 polymer ?
#
loop_
_entity_poly.entity_id
_entity_poly.type
_entity_poly.pdbx_seq_one_letter_code
_entity_poly.pdbx_strand_id
1 'polypeptide(L)'
;MPDEIKYLPFNAINEFMRDDYRLQVLMEVFNKMDNLPADKKSSIGKLVSRFVSIQGFRNGNLAPAGRKAKSSVQLFQGSPEFAGLVLESWKTLHPELAKEMFEILTAKTWEELQPLELDRSKLPGFLIHWPKEDTFDVLAKALQEKNASLAESEDNISLMAVWVGNRLPYDLFVEEEK
;
A
#
# COMPACT_ATOMS: atom_id res chain seq x y z
N MET A 1 19.98 16.19 -20.23
CA MET A 1 19.36 14.90 -20.54
C MET A 1 18.13 14.83 -19.65
N PRO A 2 16.92 14.54 -20.14
CA PRO A 2 15.77 14.44 -19.26
C PRO A 2 16.05 13.30 -18.28
N ASP A 3 15.99 13.57 -16.98
CA ASP A 3 16.19 12.57 -15.94
C ASP A 3 15.21 11.41 -16.17
N GLU A 4 15.75 10.21 -16.35
CA GLU A 4 14.94 9.01 -16.52
C GLU A 4 14.16 8.78 -15.22
N ILE A 5 12.83 8.85 -15.28
CA ILE A 5 11.98 8.65 -14.10
C ILE A 5 12.22 7.24 -13.57
N LYS A 6 12.83 7.16 -12.38
CA LYS A 6 13.14 5.89 -11.73
C LYS A 6 11.94 5.43 -10.90
N TYR A 7 11.53 4.19 -11.14
CA TYR A 7 10.48 3.53 -10.38
C TYR A 7 11.07 2.40 -9.53
N LEU A 8 10.66 2.33 -8.28
CA LEU A 8 10.88 1.17 -7.42
C LEU A 8 9.68 0.22 -7.54
N PRO A 9 9.88 -1.11 -7.64
CA PRO A 9 8.77 -2.05 -7.69
C PRO A 9 7.94 -1.98 -6.41
N PHE A 10 6.65 -2.36 -6.46
CA PHE A 10 5.76 -2.22 -5.30
C PHE A 10 6.18 -3.03 -4.06
N ASN A 11 6.93 -4.11 -4.24
CA ASN A 11 7.49 -4.84 -3.10
C ASN A 11 8.67 -4.10 -2.42
N ALA A 12 9.15 -2.98 -2.95
CA ALA A 12 10.11 -2.11 -2.25
C ALA A 12 9.51 -1.46 -0.99
N ILE A 13 8.17 -1.42 -0.85
CA ILE A 13 7.49 -1.00 0.38
C ILE A 13 7.97 -1.78 1.61
N ASN A 14 8.46 -3.01 1.42
CA ASN A 14 8.87 -3.88 2.52
C ASN A 14 10.06 -3.33 3.31
N GLU A 15 10.89 -2.48 2.71
CA GLU A 15 11.99 -1.80 3.39
C GLU A 15 11.49 -0.72 4.36
N PHE A 16 10.26 -0.23 4.16
CA PHE A 16 9.64 0.84 4.95
C PHE A 16 8.50 0.33 5.84
N MET A 17 8.18 -0.96 5.76
CA MET A 17 7.00 -1.55 6.40
C MET A 17 7.42 -2.60 7.42
N ARG A 18 7.06 -2.37 8.69
CA ARG A 18 7.33 -3.33 9.78
C ARG A 18 6.62 -4.66 9.53
N ASP A 19 7.23 -5.75 9.96
CA ASP A 19 6.76 -7.12 9.72
C ASP A 19 5.36 -7.40 10.29
N ASP A 20 5.10 -6.88 11.49
CA ASP A 20 3.82 -7.01 12.17
C ASP A 20 2.71 -6.24 11.43
N TYR A 21 2.99 -5.00 11.03
CA TYR A 21 2.06 -4.18 10.28
C TYR A 21 1.76 -4.76 8.89
N ARG A 22 2.78 -5.31 8.21
CA ARG A 22 2.60 -6.06 6.94
C ARG A 22 1.62 -7.21 7.09
N LEU A 23 1.75 -7.99 8.17
CA LEU A 23 0.82 -9.07 8.46
C LEU A 23 -0.59 -8.54 8.74
N GLN A 24 -0.73 -7.40 9.43
CA GLN A 24 -2.03 -6.77 9.68
C GLN A 24 -2.73 -6.37 8.40
N VAL A 25 -2.03 -5.72 7.45
CA VAL A 25 -2.58 -5.33 6.14
C VAL A 25 -3.06 -6.56 5.36
N LEU A 26 -2.24 -7.62 5.29
CA LEU A 26 -2.63 -8.87 4.64
C LEU A 26 -3.87 -9.50 5.32
N MET A 27 -3.87 -9.55 6.66
CA MET A 27 -5.00 -10.07 7.42
C MET A 27 -6.28 -9.30 7.14
N GLU A 28 -6.23 -7.97 7.13
CA GLU A 28 -7.37 -7.12 6.83
C GLU A 28 -7.92 -7.37 5.43
N VAL A 29 -7.07 -7.37 4.40
CA VAL A 29 -7.47 -7.63 3.03
C VAL A 29 -8.12 -9.01 2.89
N PHE A 30 -7.57 -10.04 3.54
CA PHE A 30 -8.17 -11.38 3.49
C PHE A 30 -9.46 -11.51 4.31
N ASN A 31 -9.60 -10.78 5.42
CA ASN A 31 -10.80 -10.79 6.25
C ASN A 31 -11.96 -10.05 5.57
N LYS A 32 -11.66 -8.93 4.91
CA LYS A 32 -12.63 -8.09 4.22
C LYS A 32 -12.68 -8.36 2.72
N MET A 33 -12.20 -9.53 2.28
CA MET A 33 -12.13 -9.90 0.86
C MET A 33 -13.50 -9.81 0.19
N ASP A 34 -14.59 -10.08 0.92
CA ASP A 34 -15.94 -9.98 0.38
C ASP A 34 -16.42 -8.56 0.09
N ASN A 35 -15.77 -7.55 0.66
CA ASN A 35 -16.07 -6.13 0.43
C ASN A 35 -15.30 -5.55 -0.78
N LEU A 36 -14.38 -6.31 -1.38
CA LEU A 36 -13.60 -5.87 -2.52
C LEU A 36 -14.40 -5.97 -3.84
N PRO A 37 -14.03 -5.22 -4.88
CA PRO A 37 -14.46 -5.45 -6.25
C PRO A 37 -14.12 -6.87 -6.76
N ALA A 38 -14.98 -7.42 -7.63
CA ALA A 38 -14.89 -8.82 -8.09
C ALA A 38 -13.58 -9.15 -8.84
N ASP A 39 -13.07 -8.19 -9.61
CA ASP A 39 -11.78 -8.28 -10.29
C ASP A 39 -10.61 -8.38 -9.30
N LYS A 40 -10.57 -7.53 -8.26
CA LYS A 40 -9.55 -7.60 -7.21
C LYS A 40 -9.59 -8.92 -6.44
N LYS A 41 -10.79 -9.40 -6.06
CA LYS A 41 -10.95 -10.72 -5.43
C LYS A 41 -10.41 -11.84 -6.31
N SER A 42 -10.76 -11.83 -7.59
CA SER A 42 -10.34 -12.86 -8.56
C SER A 42 -8.82 -12.86 -8.75
N SER A 43 -8.21 -11.69 -8.92
CA SER A 43 -6.77 -11.55 -9.09
C SER A 43 -6.00 -12.02 -7.86
N ILE A 44 -6.41 -11.61 -6.65
CA ILE A 44 -5.78 -12.08 -5.39
C ILE A 44 -5.94 -13.59 -5.27
N GLY A 45 -7.15 -14.10 -5.48
CA GLY A 45 -7.45 -15.52 -5.35
C GLY A 45 -6.63 -16.39 -6.32
N LYS A 46 -6.40 -15.91 -7.56
CA LYS A 46 -5.53 -16.59 -8.53
C LYS A 46 -4.09 -16.68 -8.02
N LEU A 47 -3.50 -15.57 -7.60
CA LEU A 47 -2.13 -15.53 -7.09
C LEU A 47 -1.96 -16.40 -5.85
N VAL A 48 -2.90 -16.32 -4.90
CA VAL A 48 -2.89 -17.17 -3.69
C VAL A 48 -2.99 -18.65 -4.05
N SER A 49 -3.94 -19.05 -4.90
CA SER A 49 -4.07 -20.46 -5.29
C SER A 49 -2.83 -21.03 -5.99
N ARG A 50 -2.09 -20.17 -6.70
CA ARG A 50 -0.92 -20.57 -7.49
C ARG A 50 0.36 -20.61 -6.67
N PHE A 51 0.55 -19.67 -5.76
CA PHE A 51 1.85 -19.44 -5.13
C PHE A 51 1.86 -19.65 -3.61
N VAL A 52 0.69 -19.78 -2.97
CA VAL A 52 0.60 -19.91 -1.52
C VAL A 52 0.22 -21.34 -1.13
N SER A 53 1.16 -22.03 -0.48
CA SER A 53 0.93 -23.36 0.10
C SER A 53 0.55 -23.24 1.58
N ILE A 54 -0.56 -23.87 1.97
CA ILE A 54 -1.07 -23.85 3.34
C ILE A 54 -1.30 -25.29 3.80
N GLN A 55 -0.63 -25.69 4.88
CA GLN A 55 -0.76 -27.05 5.41
C GLN A 55 -2.23 -27.39 5.71
N GLY A 56 -2.68 -28.54 5.19
CA GLY A 56 -4.07 -29.00 5.33
C GLY A 56 -5.03 -28.47 4.26
N PHE A 57 -4.57 -27.64 3.32
CA PHE A 57 -5.40 -27.11 2.23
C PHE A 57 -4.79 -27.43 0.88
N ARG A 58 -5.57 -28.09 0.01
CA ARG A 58 -5.21 -28.26 -1.41
C ARG A 58 -5.34 -26.97 -2.21
N ASN A 59 -6.23 -26.08 -1.78
CA ASN A 59 -6.43 -24.75 -2.35
C ASN A 59 -6.34 -23.71 -1.23
N GLY A 60 -5.32 -22.84 -1.29
CA GLY A 60 -5.07 -21.82 -0.28
C GLY A 60 -6.25 -20.86 -0.06
N ASN A 61 -7.10 -20.64 -1.06
CA ASN A 61 -8.26 -19.75 -0.94
C ASN A 61 -9.28 -20.22 0.10
N LEU A 62 -9.36 -21.53 0.34
CA LEU A 62 -10.26 -22.15 1.32
C LEU A 62 -9.75 -22.05 2.75
N ALA A 63 -8.50 -21.61 2.95
CA ALA A 63 -7.96 -21.45 4.29
C ALA A 63 -8.56 -20.22 5.01
N PRO A 64 -8.61 -20.24 6.35
CA PRO A 64 -8.98 -19.07 7.14
C PRO A 64 -8.07 -17.87 6.84
N ALA A 65 -8.62 -16.66 6.88
CA ALA A 65 -7.91 -15.42 6.55
C ALA A 65 -6.57 -15.26 7.26
N GLY A 66 -6.51 -15.51 8.57
CA GLY A 66 -5.25 -15.43 9.32
C GLY A 66 -4.18 -16.43 8.85
N ARG A 67 -4.56 -17.63 8.40
CA ARG A 67 -3.61 -18.59 7.80
C ARG A 67 -3.19 -18.16 6.40
N LYS A 68 -4.13 -17.66 5.58
CA LYS A 68 -3.82 -17.08 4.27
C LYS A 68 -2.83 -15.93 4.39
N ALA A 69 -3.06 -15.01 5.31
CA ALA A 69 -2.20 -13.84 5.55
C ALA A 69 -0.77 -14.27 5.89
N LYS A 70 -0.60 -15.14 6.89
CA LYS A 70 0.72 -15.66 7.30
C LYS A 70 1.45 -16.36 6.16
N SER A 71 0.75 -17.21 5.40
CA SER A 71 1.36 -17.93 4.29
C SER A 71 1.61 -17.06 3.05
N SER A 72 1.02 -15.86 2.96
CA SER A 72 1.21 -14.94 1.83
C SER A 72 2.28 -13.88 2.06
N VAL A 73 2.91 -13.83 3.25
CA VAL A 73 3.94 -12.83 3.57
C VAL A 73 5.11 -12.88 2.59
N GLN A 74 5.63 -14.07 2.31
CA GLN A 74 6.74 -14.23 1.35
C GLN A 74 6.34 -13.83 -0.07
N LEU A 75 5.09 -14.09 -0.47
CA LEU A 75 4.59 -13.66 -1.77
C LEU A 75 4.50 -12.14 -1.86
N PHE A 76 4.04 -11.47 -0.80
CA PHE A 76 4.02 -10.00 -0.71
C PHE A 76 5.43 -9.39 -0.75
N GLN A 77 6.40 -10.03 -0.13
CA GLN A 77 7.79 -9.57 -0.16
C GLN A 77 8.47 -9.80 -1.52
N GLY A 78 8.15 -10.92 -2.20
CA GLY A 78 8.83 -11.33 -3.42
C GLY A 78 8.17 -10.89 -4.73
N SER A 79 6.87 -10.58 -4.73
CA SER A 79 6.11 -10.28 -5.95
C SER A 79 5.63 -8.82 -5.97
N PRO A 80 6.18 -7.98 -6.87
CA PRO A 80 5.68 -6.62 -7.07
C PRO A 80 4.19 -6.58 -7.43
N GLU A 81 3.74 -7.50 -8.29
CA GLU A 81 2.34 -7.61 -8.71
C GLU A 81 1.42 -7.88 -7.51
N PHE A 82 1.77 -8.87 -6.68
CA PHE A 82 0.96 -9.20 -5.51
C PHE A 82 0.98 -8.09 -4.46
N ALA A 83 2.13 -7.46 -4.21
CA ALA A 83 2.24 -6.32 -3.31
C ALA A 83 1.33 -5.16 -3.76
N GLY A 84 1.43 -4.74 -5.02
CA GLY A 84 0.60 -3.68 -5.58
C GLY A 84 -0.90 -4.02 -5.49
N LEU A 85 -1.29 -5.25 -5.81
CA LEU A 85 -2.69 -5.68 -5.74
C LEU A 85 -3.24 -5.69 -4.30
N VAL A 86 -2.43 -6.12 -3.33
CA VAL A 86 -2.81 -6.10 -1.90
C VAL A 86 -2.96 -4.65 -1.41
N LEU A 87 -2.01 -3.77 -1.72
CA LEU A 87 -2.06 -2.36 -1.32
C LEU A 87 -3.25 -1.62 -1.94
N GLU A 88 -3.53 -1.86 -3.21
CA GLU A 88 -4.67 -1.27 -3.92
C GLU A 88 -6.02 -1.80 -3.39
N SER A 89 -6.04 -3.06 -2.97
CA SER A 89 -7.20 -3.66 -2.31
C SER A 89 -7.39 -3.08 -0.91
N TRP A 90 -6.29 -2.90 -0.16
CA TRP A 90 -6.30 -2.24 1.13
C TRP A 90 -6.82 -0.80 1.02
N LYS A 91 -6.31 0.02 0.09
CA LYS A 91 -6.84 1.37 -0.17
C LYS A 91 -8.35 1.38 -0.45
N THR A 92 -8.86 0.36 -1.14
CA THR A 92 -10.30 0.25 -1.44
C THR A 92 -11.14 0.00 -0.19
N LEU A 93 -10.57 -0.63 0.83
CA LEU A 93 -11.23 -0.86 2.12
C LEU A 93 -11.22 0.38 3.03
N HIS A 94 -10.42 1.40 2.69
CA HIS A 94 -10.29 2.66 3.44
C HIS A 94 -10.59 3.88 2.55
N PRO A 95 -11.80 3.98 1.96
CA PRO A 95 -12.12 5.02 0.99
C PRO A 95 -12.08 6.44 1.59
N GLU A 96 -12.51 6.60 2.84
CA GLU A 96 -12.49 7.91 3.52
C GLU A 96 -11.07 8.38 3.77
N LEU A 97 -10.20 7.53 4.34
CA LEU A 97 -8.78 7.84 4.54
C LEU A 97 -8.08 8.16 3.21
N ALA A 98 -8.39 7.41 2.14
CA ALA A 98 -7.81 7.66 0.82
C ALA A 98 -8.23 9.02 0.25
N LYS A 99 -9.51 9.39 0.43
CA LYS A 99 -10.03 10.69 0.00
C LYS A 99 -9.37 11.83 0.77
N GLU A 100 -9.35 11.74 2.10
CA GLU A 100 -8.77 12.79 2.95
C GLU A 100 -7.28 12.98 2.65
N MET A 101 -6.54 11.87 2.52
CA MET A 101 -5.13 11.91 2.15
C MET A 101 -4.92 12.54 0.77
N PHE A 102 -5.70 12.15 -0.25
CA PHE A 102 -5.59 12.74 -1.58
C PHE A 102 -5.77 14.27 -1.56
N GLU A 103 -6.76 14.76 -0.83
CA GLU A 103 -7.00 16.20 -0.69
C GLU A 103 -5.86 16.91 0.06
N ILE A 104 -5.27 16.28 1.07
CA ILE A 104 -4.08 16.80 1.79
C ILE A 104 -2.88 16.91 0.84
N LEU A 105 -2.56 15.84 0.10
CA LEU A 105 -1.44 15.83 -0.84
C LEU A 105 -1.66 16.84 -1.98
N THR A 106 -2.90 17.03 -2.41
CA THR A 106 -3.28 18.06 -3.40
C THR A 106 -3.03 19.47 -2.85
N ALA A 107 -3.47 19.74 -1.61
CA ALA A 107 -3.26 21.04 -0.96
C ALA A 107 -1.77 21.35 -0.72
N LYS A 108 -0.97 20.31 -0.51
CA LYS A 108 0.50 20.37 -0.41
C LYS A 108 1.20 20.40 -1.78
N THR A 109 0.45 20.49 -2.86
CA THR A 109 0.96 20.67 -4.24
C THR A 109 1.92 19.55 -4.68
N TRP A 110 1.64 18.30 -4.29
CA TRP A 110 2.45 17.17 -4.73
C TRP A 110 2.45 17.04 -6.26
N GLU A 111 3.64 17.09 -6.86
CA GLU A 111 3.82 16.95 -8.30
C GLU A 111 3.39 15.56 -8.79
N GLU A 112 2.84 15.46 -10.01
CA GLU A 112 2.46 14.20 -10.66
C GLU A 112 1.46 13.33 -9.86
N LEU A 113 0.69 13.95 -8.95
CA LEU A 113 -0.32 13.25 -8.17
C LEU A 113 -1.39 12.66 -9.09
N GLN A 114 -1.48 11.33 -9.09
CA GLN A 114 -2.43 10.60 -9.93
C GLN A 114 -3.85 10.71 -9.38
N PRO A 115 -4.89 10.71 -10.24
CA PRO A 115 -6.29 10.72 -9.78
C PRO A 115 -6.57 9.63 -8.74
N LEU A 116 -7.42 9.93 -7.76
CA LEU A 116 -7.74 8.98 -6.69
C LEU A 116 -8.37 7.67 -7.22
N GLU A 117 -9.12 7.75 -8.32
CA GLU A 117 -9.78 6.61 -8.97
C GLU A 117 -8.84 5.76 -9.82
N LEU A 118 -7.60 6.23 -10.08
CA LEU A 118 -6.62 5.44 -10.82
C LEU A 118 -6.24 4.20 -10.01
N ASP A 119 -6.37 3.04 -10.64
CA ASP A 119 -5.85 1.77 -10.15
C ASP A 119 -4.32 1.78 -10.22
N ARG A 120 -3.70 2.09 -9.08
CA ARG A 120 -2.24 2.26 -8.96
C ARG A 120 -1.49 0.95 -9.08
N SER A 121 -2.11 -0.21 -8.88
CA SER A 121 -1.41 -1.49 -9.07
C SER A 121 -1.03 -1.76 -10.53
N LYS A 122 -1.54 -0.94 -11.47
CA LYS A 122 -1.20 -0.97 -12.89
C LYS A 122 -0.03 -0.05 -13.27
N LEU A 123 0.47 0.76 -12.33
CA LEU A 123 1.65 1.60 -12.53
C LEU A 123 2.94 0.75 -12.47
N PRO A 124 4.05 1.23 -13.06
CA PRO A 124 5.32 0.50 -13.03
C PRO A 124 5.94 0.36 -11.63
N GLY A 125 5.52 1.20 -10.67
CA GLY A 125 6.01 1.17 -9.30
C GLY A 125 5.85 2.51 -8.59
N PHE A 126 6.59 2.69 -7.50
CA PHE A 126 6.70 3.91 -6.73
C PHE A 126 7.73 4.87 -7.33
N LEU A 127 7.42 6.16 -7.35
CA LEU A 127 8.43 7.21 -7.53
C LEU A 127 9.36 7.26 -6.31
N ILE A 128 10.59 7.76 -6.51
CA ILE A 128 11.63 7.79 -5.47
C ILE A 128 11.76 9.14 -4.76
N HIS A 129 11.09 10.17 -5.24
CA HIS A 129 11.24 11.54 -4.75
C HIS A 129 10.14 11.92 -3.78
N TRP A 130 10.49 12.03 -2.50
CA TRP A 130 9.57 12.46 -1.45
C TRP A 130 9.79 13.93 -1.06
N PRO A 131 8.75 14.78 -1.02
CA PRO A 131 8.91 16.16 -0.60
C PRO A 131 9.44 16.27 0.83
N LYS A 132 10.64 16.84 1.02
CA LYS A 132 11.36 16.89 2.31
C LYS A 132 10.54 17.50 3.45
N GLU A 133 9.66 18.45 3.14
CA GLU A 133 8.83 19.16 4.11
C GLU A 133 7.64 18.31 4.61
N ASP A 134 7.24 17.29 3.85
CA ASP A 134 6.05 16.50 4.11
C ASP A 134 6.38 15.17 4.79
N THR A 135 7.01 15.24 5.96
CA THR A 135 7.26 14.06 6.80
C THR A 135 5.95 13.35 7.17
N PHE A 136 6.03 12.06 7.54
CA PHE A 136 4.87 11.29 7.99
C PHE A 136 4.11 11.97 9.14
N ASP A 137 4.83 12.56 10.10
CA ASP A 137 4.24 13.32 11.22
C ASP A 137 3.47 14.56 10.73
N VAL A 138 4.01 15.26 9.72
CA VAL A 138 3.33 16.43 9.12
C VAL A 138 2.04 16.00 8.43
N LEU A 139 2.06 14.88 7.71
CA LEU A 139 0.87 14.34 7.05
C LEU A 139 -0.18 13.83 8.05
N ALA A 140 0.25 13.18 9.12
CA ALA A 140 -0.64 12.71 10.19
C ALA A 140 -1.31 13.87 10.93
N LYS A 141 -0.56 14.93 11.26
CA LYS A 141 -1.11 16.16 11.84
C LYS A 141 -2.11 16.83 10.90
N ALA A 142 -1.77 16.96 9.62
CA ALA A 142 -2.67 17.55 8.63
C ALA A 142 -3.99 16.77 8.52
N LEU A 143 -3.95 15.44 8.62
CA LEU A 143 -5.15 14.61 8.64
C LEU A 143 -5.99 14.86 9.90
N GLN A 144 -5.34 14.89 11.07
CA GLN A 144 -6.02 15.12 12.35
C GLN A 144 -6.65 16.52 12.43
N GLU A 145 -5.97 17.55 11.93
CA GLU A 145 -6.49 18.92 11.86
C GLU A 145 -7.70 19.02 10.92
N LYS A 146 -7.64 18.32 9.79
CA LYS A 146 -8.69 18.33 8.79
C LYS A 146 -9.91 17.51 9.19
N ASN A 147 -9.69 16.33 9.78
CA ASN A 147 -10.74 15.43 10.21
C ASN A 147 -10.34 14.68 11.50
N ALA A 148 -10.47 15.36 12.63
CA ALA A 148 -10.19 14.79 13.95
C ALA A 148 -11.08 13.60 14.33
N SER A 149 -12.20 13.39 13.62
CA SER A 149 -13.11 12.26 13.87
C SER A 149 -12.67 10.96 13.21
N LEU A 150 -11.79 11.05 12.21
CA LEU A 150 -11.20 9.89 11.55
C LEU A 150 -10.12 9.29 12.43
N ALA A 151 -10.51 8.35 13.29
CA ALA A 151 -9.60 7.61 14.16
C ALA A 151 -8.85 6.53 13.35
N GLU A 152 -7.70 6.90 12.80
CA GLU A 152 -6.81 6.00 12.07
C GLU A 152 -5.44 5.89 12.74
N SER A 153 -4.75 4.78 12.52
CA SER A 153 -3.39 4.58 13.06
C SER A 153 -2.35 5.34 12.23
N GLU A 154 -1.24 5.76 12.85
CA GLU A 154 -0.12 6.40 12.15
C GLU A 154 0.43 5.53 11.01
N ASP A 155 0.44 4.21 11.18
CA ASP A 155 0.85 3.27 10.13
C ASP A 155 -0.10 3.31 8.92
N ASN A 156 -1.42 3.31 9.16
CA ASN A 156 -2.42 3.43 8.08
C ASN A 156 -2.31 4.77 7.36
N ILE A 157 -2.10 5.85 8.10
CA ILE A 157 -1.91 7.18 7.52
C ILE A 157 -0.66 7.20 6.63
N SER A 158 0.45 6.66 7.14
CA SER A 158 1.72 6.60 6.41
C SER A 158 1.62 5.74 5.16
N LEU A 159 0.99 4.56 5.26
CA LEU A 159 0.76 3.68 4.12
C LEU A 159 -0.16 4.34 3.09
N MET A 160 -1.20 5.04 3.53
CA MET A 160 -2.10 5.75 2.62
C MET A 160 -1.37 6.90 1.90
N ALA A 161 -0.52 7.65 2.60
CA ALA A 161 0.28 8.71 1.99
C ALA A 161 1.19 8.15 0.88
N VAL A 162 1.93 7.07 1.19
CA VAL A 162 2.80 6.38 0.22
C VAL A 162 2.01 5.88 -0.98
N TRP A 163 0.87 5.22 -0.74
CA TRP A 163 0.08 4.64 -1.83
C TRP A 163 -0.61 5.71 -2.68
N VAL A 164 -1.34 6.65 -2.06
CA VAL A 164 -2.06 7.70 -2.79
C VAL A 164 -1.09 8.62 -3.53
N GLY A 165 0.04 8.98 -2.90
CA GLY A 165 1.11 9.77 -3.49
C GLY A 165 1.99 9.02 -4.50
N ASN A 166 1.83 7.69 -4.60
CA ASN A 166 2.59 6.77 -5.43
C ASN A 166 4.12 6.95 -5.34
N ARG A 167 4.64 7.13 -4.13
CA ARG A 167 6.07 7.39 -3.91
C ARG A 167 6.57 6.89 -2.57
N LEU A 168 7.86 6.54 -2.54
CA LEU A 168 8.58 6.15 -1.33
C LEU A 168 9.62 7.23 -0.98
N PRO A 169 9.91 7.45 0.33
CA PRO A 169 10.94 8.38 0.80
C PRO A 169 12.37 7.90 0.55
N TYR A 170 12.66 7.29 -0.59
CA TYR A 170 13.93 6.65 -0.88
C TYR A 170 15.11 7.63 -0.90
N ASP A 171 14.92 8.80 -1.52
CA ASP A 171 15.96 9.82 -1.61
C ASP A 171 16.35 10.42 -0.24
N LEU A 172 15.40 10.57 0.68
CA LEU A 172 15.67 11.02 2.05
C LEU A 172 16.67 10.13 2.78
N PHE A 173 16.56 8.80 2.63
CA PHE A 173 17.46 7.86 3.30
C PHE A 173 18.80 7.69 2.58
N VAL A 174 18.86 7.86 1.26
CA VAL A 174 20.12 7.78 0.50
C VAL A 174 20.98 9.05 0.69
N GLU A 175 20.36 10.20 0.90
CA GLU A 175 21.10 11.45 1.20
C GLU A 175 21.68 11.47 2.62
N GLU A 176 21.07 10.79 3.60
CA GLU A 176 21.60 10.68 4.97
C GLU A 176 22.87 9.81 5.07
N GLU A 177 23.12 8.92 4.09
CA GLU A 177 24.32 8.05 4.05
C GLU A 177 25.55 8.68 3.35
N LYS A 178 25.47 9.94 2.90
CA LYS A 178 26.58 10.66 2.24
C LYS A 178 27.13 11.82 3.06
#